data_AF-A0A2T5L605-F1
#
_entry.id   AF-A0A2T5L605-F1
#
_cell.length_a   1.000
_cell.length_b   1.000
_cell.length_c   1.000
_cell.angle_alpha   90.00
_cell.angle_beta   90.00
_cell.angle_gamma   90.00
#
_symmetry.space_group_name_H-M   'P 1'
#
loop_
_entity.id
_entity.type
_entity.pdbx_description
1 polymer ?
#
loop_
_entity_poly.entity_id
_entity_poly.type
_entity_poly.pdbx_seq_one_letter_code
_entity_poly.pdbx_strand_id
1 'polypeptide(L)'
;MNEIFQLNLRHLDALLVTGRSGSMSAAAREVSLSQPALAQAMAKMERVLGERLFDRQPGGVSATAAGRIMMLRIDRALHYLAHGGRLVRRSARLAPLPHIERRVTMVQLRALIAVEGNSSYVQASELTGLSQPAVHRAVRELQDILGTDLFVRVGRIVRPTDVASRFVRFARLMLSELRAGFEEIRAMNTDDAGRVTVGILPSARAIFFSDLLARFTTAHVSAAVKVVEAPYRDLLAGLRQGDLDLIIGARRDPAPHRDVVQEELFDDDPVVVGRADHPLRDKKQLELSDLLAYPWVASAPGIPLRNKWEQIFTSRGVEPPKLRIECGSVLVTRGLLLQGDWLTLVSRDQFLFEYRAGTLTEIGDLGKELRRRIALTRRRDWMPTPLQADFVERTHALARERDER
;
A
#
# COMPACT_ATOMS: atom_id res chain seq x y z
N MET A 1 -6.07 12.32 10.50
CA MET A 1 -4.66 12.51 10.03
C MET A 1 -3.99 13.71 10.70
N ASN A 2 -4.67 14.85 10.88
CA ASN A 2 -4.11 16.03 11.54
C ASN A 2 -3.63 15.79 12.99
N GLU A 3 -4.30 14.93 13.76
CA GLU A 3 -3.96 14.63 15.17
C GLU A 3 -2.54 14.09 15.34
N ILE A 4 -2.09 13.21 14.43
CA ILE A 4 -0.76 12.60 14.50
C ILE A 4 0.33 13.66 14.32
N PHE A 5 0.10 14.67 13.48
CA PHE A 5 1.06 15.76 13.32
C PHE A 5 1.11 16.72 14.52
N GLN A 6 0.18 16.61 15.48
CA GLN A 6 0.23 17.34 16.76
C GLN A 6 1.08 16.61 17.82
N LEU A 7 1.59 15.42 17.50
CA LEU A 7 2.49 14.67 18.36
C LEU A 7 3.90 15.27 18.33
N ASN A 8 4.67 14.98 19.36
CA ASN A 8 6.06 15.38 19.45
C ASN A 8 6.93 14.12 19.52
N LEU A 9 7.86 13.98 18.57
CA LEU A 9 8.72 12.80 18.44
C LEU A 9 9.56 12.52 19.70
N ARG A 10 10.03 13.56 20.39
CA ARG A 10 10.75 13.43 21.67
C ARG A 10 9.83 12.94 22.80
N HIS A 11 8.56 13.34 22.80
CA HIS A 11 7.59 12.81 23.76
C HIS A 11 7.29 11.33 23.49
N LEU A 12 7.22 10.92 22.22
CA LEU A 12 7.04 9.51 21.86
C LEU A 12 8.23 8.66 22.33
N ASP A 13 9.46 9.12 22.12
CA ASP A 13 10.67 8.49 22.66
C ASP A 13 10.62 8.39 24.19
N ALA A 14 10.20 9.47 24.87
CA ALA A 14 10.05 9.47 26.32
C ALA A 14 9.02 8.46 26.85
N LEU A 15 7.95 8.17 26.10
CA LEU A 15 6.99 7.10 26.45
C LEU A 15 7.65 5.71 26.39
N LEU A 16 8.48 5.44 25.38
CA LEU A 16 9.24 4.18 25.32
C LEU A 16 10.19 4.04 26.51
N VAL A 17 10.93 5.10 26.82
CA VAL A 17 11.86 5.10 27.95
C VAL A 17 11.11 4.92 29.27
N THR A 18 9.93 5.55 29.42
CA THR A 18 9.08 5.39 30.62
C THR A 18 8.68 3.93 30.82
N GLY A 19 8.18 3.27 29.77
CA GLY A 19 7.76 1.88 29.89
C GLY A 19 8.92 0.89 30.07
N ARG A 20 10.13 1.21 29.58
CA ARG A 20 11.33 0.39 29.81
C ARG A 20 11.92 0.57 31.21
N SER A 21 11.98 1.81 31.69
CA SER A 21 12.60 2.13 32.99
C SER A 21 11.66 1.97 34.18
N GLY A 22 10.35 1.93 33.95
CA GLY A 22 9.34 1.97 35.01
C GLY A 22 9.30 3.29 35.78
N SER A 23 9.98 4.35 35.31
CA SER A 23 10.14 5.62 36.03
C SER A 23 10.02 6.83 35.10
N MET A 24 8.98 7.64 35.33
CA MET A 24 8.79 8.91 34.61
C MET A 24 9.95 9.90 34.85
N SER A 25 10.50 9.94 36.06
CA SER A 25 11.62 10.84 36.39
C SER A 25 12.93 10.41 35.73
N ALA A 26 13.17 9.10 35.61
CA ALA A 26 14.31 8.59 34.85
C ALA A 26 14.16 8.89 33.36
N ALA A 27 12.98 8.61 32.80
CA ALA A 27 12.70 8.86 31.39
C ALA A 27 12.83 10.34 31.00
N ALA A 28 12.29 11.25 31.80
CA ALA A 28 12.40 12.68 31.56
C ALA A 28 13.87 13.14 31.51
N ARG A 29 14.71 12.67 32.44
CA ARG A 29 16.15 12.98 32.42
C ARG A 29 16.85 12.45 31.17
N GLU A 30 16.57 11.21 30.80
CA GLU A 30 17.21 10.56 29.64
C GLU A 30 16.92 11.27 28.32
N VAL A 31 15.69 11.75 28.12
CA VAL A 31 15.29 12.47 26.91
C VAL A 31 15.45 13.99 27.01
N SER A 32 16.08 14.49 28.08
CA SER A 32 16.29 15.93 28.33
C SER A 32 14.99 16.74 28.36
N LEU A 33 13.99 16.24 29.08
CA LEU A 33 12.72 16.91 29.38
C LEU A 33 12.57 17.12 30.90
N SER A 34 11.71 18.07 31.28
CA SER A 34 11.24 18.14 32.66
C SER A 34 10.19 17.05 32.91
N GLN A 35 10.15 16.51 34.13
CA GLN A 35 9.13 15.54 34.52
C GLN A 35 7.69 16.09 34.34
N PRO A 36 7.38 17.36 34.68
CA PRO A 36 6.07 17.95 34.38
C PRO A 36 5.74 17.97 32.88
N ALA A 37 6.71 18.28 32.01
CA ALA A 37 6.48 18.31 30.56
C ALA A 37 6.16 16.90 30.02
N LEU A 38 6.87 15.87 30.48
CA LEU A 38 6.56 14.48 30.13
C LEU A 38 5.17 14.05 30.62
N ALA A 39 4.82 14.39 31.86
CA ALA A 39 3.51 14.08 32.42
C ALA A 39 2.37 14.75 31.63
N GLN A 40 2.53 16.01 31.23
CA GLN A 40 1.57 16.73 30.39
C GLN A 40 1.46 16.13 28.99
N ALA A 41 2.58 15.73 28.40
CA ALA A 41 2.60 15.07 27.10
C ALA A 41 1.85 13.73 27.12
N MET A 42 2.09 12.92 28.14
CA MET A 42 1.42 11.65 28.36
C MET A 42 -0.09 11.85 28.59
N ALA A 43 -0.48 12.76 29.47
CA ALA A 43 -1.88 13.08 29.72
C ALA A 43 -2.60 13.60 28.46
N LYS A 44 -1.91 14.36 27.60
CA LYS A 44 -2.45 14.80 26.30
C LYS A 44 -2.67 13.60 25.38
N MET A 45 -1.70 12.69 25.29
CA MET A 45 -1.77 11.47 24.48
C MET A 45 -2.94 10.58 24.93
N GLU A 46 -3.05 10.33 26.23
CA GLU A 46 -4.11 9.54 26.85
C GLU A 46 -5.49 10.14 26.58
N ARG A 47 -5.62 11.48 26.68
CA ARG A 47 -6.88 12.17 26.34
C ARG A 47 -7.28 12.02 24.88
N VAL A 48 -6.31 12.09 23.96
CA VAL A 48 -6.57 11.93 22.52
C VAL A 48 -6.94 10.49 22.17
N LEU A 49 -6.33 9.51 22.86
CA LEU A 49 -6.60 8.10 22.67
C LEU A 49 -7.87 7.62 23.40
N GLY A 50 -8.32 8.35 24.42
CA GLY A 50 -9.42 7.93 25.30
C GLY A 50 -9.02 6.84 26.28
N GLU A 51 -7.72 6.54 26.41
CA GLU A 51 -7.19 5.42 27.18
C GLU A 51 -5.99 5.82 28.02
N ARG A 52 -5.83 5.18 29.19
CA ARG A 52 -4.61 5.32 29.98
C ARG A 52 -3.51 4.47 29.35
N LEU A 53 -2.32 5.04 29.18
CA LEU A 53 -1.16 4.31 28.68
C LEU A 53 -0.34 3.71 29.82
N PHE A 54 -0.39 4.31 30.99
CA PHE A 54 0.37 3.86 32.15
C PHE A 54 -0.42 3.92 33.44
N ASP A 55 -0.26 2.89 34.28
CA ASP A 55 -0.73 2.87 35.65
C ASP A 55 0.39 3.31 36.60
N ARG A 56 0.01 4.08 37.63
CA ARG A 56 0.91 4.45 38.71
C ARG A 56 0.74 3.46 39.85
N GLN A 57 1.83 2.83 40.27
CA GLN A 57 1.86 1.88 41.37
C GLN A 57 2.80 2.38 42.47
N PRO A 58 2.64 1.97 43.74
CA PRO A 58 3.63 2.20 44.78
C PRO A 58 4.95 1.54 44.37
N GLY A 59 5.90 2.33 43.85
CA GLY A 59 7.19 1.85 43.35
C GLY A 59 7.49 2.14 41.87
N GLY A 60 6.55 2.69 41.09
CA GLY A 60 6.85 3.09 39.72
C GLY A 60 5.64 3.21 38.80
N VAL A 61 5.91 3.01 37.51
CA VAL A 61 4.96 3.18 36.42
C VAL A 61 4.96 1.91 35.56
N SER A 62 3.80 1.34 35.28
CA SER A 62 3.63 0.14 34.46
C SER A 62 2.75 0.43 33.25
N ALA A 63 3.07 -0.16 32.09
CA ALA A 63 2.27 0.03 30.88
C ALA A 63 0.95 -0.76 30.95
N THR A 64 -0.15 -0.10 30.62
CA THR A 64 -1.46 -0.75 30.43
C THR A 64 -1.45 -1.61 29.15
N ALA A 65 -2.57 -2.27 28.82
CA ALA A 65 -2.72 -2.94 27.52
C ALA A 65 -2.58 -1.95 26.34
N ALA A 66 -3.29 -0.82 26.40
CA ALA A 66 -3.17 0.27 25.43
C ALA A 66 -1.75 0.85 25.38
N GLY A 67 -1.11 0.99 26.55
CA GLY A 67 0.30 1.39 26.68
C GLY A 67 1.25 0.49 25.90
N ARG A 68 1.11 -0.83 26.07
CA ARG A 68 1.96 -1.82 25.36
C ARG A 68 1.77 -1.77 23.85
N ILE A 69 0.52 -1.68 23.38
CA ILE A 69 0.22 -1.53 21.94
C ILE A 69 0.88 -0.26 21.39
N MET A 70 0.67 0.88 22.05
CA MET A 70 1.22 2.16 21.59
C MET A 70 2.75 2.15 21.61
N MET A 71 3.38 1.60 22.65
CA MET A 71 4.83 1.49 22.74
C MET A 71 5.40 0.65 21.60
N LEU A 72 4.79 -0.49 21.27
CA LEU A 72 5.23 -1.32 20.14
C LEU A 72 5.19 -0.54 18.81
N ARG A 73 4.11 0.21 18.59
CA ARG A 73 3.91 1.03 17.39
C ARG A 73 4.86 2.22 17.33
N ILE A 74 5.11 2.89 18.46
CA ILE A 74 6.08 3.99 18.55
C ILE A 74 7.49 3.47 18.27
N ASP A 75 7.90 2.34 18.84
CA ASP A 75 9.24 1.79 18.63
C ASP A 75 9.50 1.51 17.14
N ARG A 76 8.53 0.88 16.47
CA ARG A 76 8.59 0.66 15.01
C ARG A 76 8.58 1.96 14.22
N ALA A 77 7.75 2.93 14.60
CA ALA A 77 7.70 4.24 13.96
C ALA A 77 9.06 4.95 14.03
N LEU A 78 9.66 5.03 15.22
CA LEU A 78 10.97 5.65 15.42
C LEU A 78 12.08 4.86 14.73
N HIS A 79 11.97 3.52 14.63
CA HIS A 79 12.89 2.71 13.84
C HIS A 79 12.87 3.12 12.36
N TYR A 80 11.69 3.32 11.75
CA TYR A 80 11.60 3.79 10.36
C TYR A 80 12.22 5.17 10.18
N LEU A 81 11.95 6.12 11.08
CA LEU A 81 12.55 7.45 11.02
C LEU A 81 14.08 7.38 11.12
N ALA A 82 14.61 6.61 12.07
CA ALA A 82 16.04 6.41 12.25
C ALA A 82 16.69 5.73 11.03
N HIS A 83 16.02 4.71 10.45
CA HIS A 83 16.49 4.05 9.24
C HIS A 83 16.53 5.01 8.04
N GLY A 84 15.46 5.78 7.82
CA GLY A 84 15.40 6.80 6.80
C GLY A 84 16.52 7.84 6.94
N GLY A 85 16.72 8.38 8.15
CA GLY A 85 17.79 9.33 8.44
C GLY A 85 19.20 8.77 8.18
N ARG A 86 19.44 7.49 8.53
CA ARG A 86 20.71 6.80 8.22
C ARG A 86 20.94 6.69 6.72
N LEU A 87 19.92 6.36 5.93
CA LEU A 87 20.04 6.27 4.47
C LEU A 87 20.36 7.62 3.84
N VAL A 88 19.74 8.69 4.34
CA VAL A 88 20.02 10.05 3.88
C VAL A 88 21.48 10.40 4.10
N ARG A 89 21.95 10.22 5.34
CA ARG A 89 23.31 10.60 5.73
C ARG A 89 24.38 9.72 5.10
N ARG A 90 24.11 8.42 4.95
CA ARG A 90 24.99 7.51 4.20
C ARG A 90 25.16 7.96 2.74
N SER A 91 24.07 8.38 2.09
CA SER A 91 24.13 8.86 0.70
C SER A 91 24.96 10.14 0.57
N ALA A 92 24.95 10.98 1.62
CA ALA A 92 25.78 12.18 1.73
C ALA A 92 27.19 11.95 2.33
N ARG A 93 27.58 10.70 2.61
CA ARG A 93 28.85 10.33 3.29
C ARG A 93 29.05 11.01 4.66
N LEU A 94 27.95 11.25 5.38
CA LEU A 94 27.94 11.82 6.73
C LEU A 94 27.79 10.73 7.80
N ALA A 95 28.38 10.95 8.97
CA ALA A 95 28.20 10.08 10.14
C ALA A 95 26.71 9.98 10.53
N PRO A 96 26.18 8.83 10.99
CA PRO A 96 24.78 8.69 11.41
C PRO A 96 24.36 9.74 12.45
N LEU A 97 23.09 10.16 12.41
CA LEU A 97 22.48 10.98 13.48
C LEU A 97 21.88 10.05 14.53
N PRO A 98 22.49 9.88 15.71
CA PRO A 98 21.83 9.19 16.81
C PRO A 98 20.63 10.01 17.28
N HIS A 99 19.58 9.33 17.69
CA HIS A 99 18.35 9.93 18.22
C HIS A 99 17.76 11.04 17.34
N ILE A 100 17.60 10.76 16.04
CA ILE A 100 17.05 11.73 15.07
C ILE A 100 15.67 12.26 15.49
N GLU A 101 14.88 11.44 16.17
CA GLU A 101 13.58 11.77 16.75
C GLU A 101 13.64 12.90 17.79
N ARG A 102 14.81 13.14 18.39
CA ARG A 102 15.04 14.27 19.32
C ARG A 102 15.44 15.55 18.60
N ARG A 103 15.82 15.48 17.32
CA ARG A 103 16.33 16.59 16.49
C ARG A 103 15.29 17.09 15.47
N VAL A 104 14.45 16.19 14.96
CA VAL A 104 13.44 16.46 13.93
C VAL A 104 12.06 16.66 14.56
N THR A 105 11.18 17.41 13.88
CA THR A 105 9.79 17.65 14.31
C THR A 105 8.76 17.07 13.34
N MET A 106 7.54 16.83 13.84
CA MET A 106 6.41 16.39 13.00
C MET A 106 6.04 17.43 11.94
N VAL A 107 6.22 18.72 12.23
CA VAL A 107 5.99 19.82 11.28
C VAL A 107 6.96 19.73 10.10
N GLN A 108 8.24 19.48 10.36
CA GLN A 108 9.26 19.29 9.33
C GLN A 108 8.97 18.07 8.45
N LEU A 109 8.60 16.93 9.05
CA LEU A 109 8.22 15.73 8.30
C LEU A 109 6.95 15.95 7.46
N ARG A 110 5.95 16.66 8.01
CA ARG A 110 4.72 17.01 7.28
C ARG A 110 5.03 17.89 6.06
N ALA A 111 5.86 18.91 6.24
CA ALA A 111 6.28 19.81 5.18
C ALA A 111 7.04 19.06 4.08
N LEU A 112 7.99 18.20 4.46
CA LEU A 112 8.74 17.34 3.53
C LEU A 112 7.81 16.47 2.67
N ILE A 113 6.89 15.74 3.31
CA ILE A 113 5.92 14.86 2.61
C ILE A 113 5.03 15.66 1.65
N ALA A 114 4.56 16.84 2.08
CA ALA A 114 3.69 17.69 1.28
C ALA A 114 4.41 18.29 0.06
N VAL A 115 5.65 18.75 0.22
CA VAL A 115 6.44 19.30 -0.90
C VAL A 115 6.81 18.19 -1.89
N GLU A 116 7.18 17.00 -1.42
CA GLU A 116 7.54 15.88 -2.29
C GLU A 116 6.37 15.42 -3.17
N GLY A 117 5.17 15.26 -2.58
CA GLY A 117 4.01 14.79 -3.32
C GLY A 117 3.45 15.78 -4.35
N ASN A 118 3.80 17.07 -4.26
CA ASN A 118 3.22 18.13 -5.10
C ASN A 118 4.26 18.91 -5.92
N SER A 119 5.56 18.69 -5.67
CA SER A 119 6.65 19.44 -6.32
C SER A 119 6.49 20.97 -6.22
N SER A 120 5.81 21.45 -5.16
CA SER A 120 5.40 22.85 -4.99
C SER A 120 5.27 23.23 -3.52
N TYR A 121 5.96 24.30 -3.10
CA TYR A 121 5.80 24.87 -1.76
C TYR A 121 4.44 25.54 -1.55
N VAL A 122 3.82 26.05 -2.62
CA VAL A 122 2.50 26.70 -2.54
C VAL A 122 1.43 25.63 -2.24
N GLN A 123 1.36 24.57 -3.04
CA GLN A 123 0.42 23.48 -2.80
C GLN A 123 0.68 22.77 -1.46
N ALA A 124 1.96 22.64 -1.07
CA ALA A 124 2.30 22.12 0.25
C ALA A 124 1.77 23.02 1.39
N SER A 125 1.77 24.34 1.21
CA SER A 125 1.24 25.28 2.21
C SER A 125 -0.27 25.06 2.44
N GLU A 126 -1.03 24.88 1.36
CA GLU A 126 -2.46 24.60 1.39
C GLU A 126 -2.77 23.27 2.09
N LEU A 127 -2.05 22.20 1.73
CA LEU A 127 -2.25 20.86 2.32
C LEU A 127 -1.82 20.76 3.78
N THR A 128 -0.82 21.55 4.19
CA THR A 128 -0.32 21.54 5.57
C THR A 128 -1.05 22.51 6.48
N GLY A 129 -1.73 23.52 5.94
CA GLY A 129 -2.30 24.64 6.69
C GLY A 129 -1.23 25.60 7.24
N LEU A 130 0.02 25.47 6.81
CA LEU A 130 1.12 26.36 7.18
C LEU A 130 1.26 27.46 6.11
N SER A 131 1.82 28.62 6.48
CA SER A 131 2.19 29.61 5.47
C SER A 131 3.35 29.09 4.61
N GLN A 132 3.41 29.50 3.34
CA GLN A 132 4.49 29.10 2.42
C GLN A 132 5.90 29.36 3.00
N PRO A 133 6.20 30.51 3.65
CA PRO A 133 7.50 30.71 4.31
C PRO A 133 7.76 29.73 5.45
N ALA A 134 6.73 29.31 6.19
CA ALA A 134 6.86 28.32 7.25
C ALA A 134 7.16 26.91 6.69
N VAL A 135 6.52 26.52 5.57
CA VAL A 135 6.86 25.26 4.88
C VAL A 135 8.30 25.28 4.39
N HIS A 136 8.73 26.37 3.74
CA HIS A 136 10.10 26.51 3.26
C HIS A 136 11.11 26.42 4.41
N ARG A 137 10.85 27.14 5.51
CA ARG A 137 11.69 27.11 6.71
C ARG A 137 11.78 25.71 7.31
N ALA A 138 10.64 25.02 7.47
CA ALA A 138 10.60 23.67 8.01
C ALA A 138 11.40 22.67 7.15
N VAL A 139 11.28 22.75 5.82
CA VAL A 139 12.09 21.92 4.92
C VAL A 139 13.57 22.28 5.01
N ARG A 140 13.92 23.57 5.07
CA ARG A 140 15.32 24.02 5.17
C ARG A 140 15.97 23.56 6.47
N GLU A 141 15.31 23.75 7.61
CA GLU A 141 15.81 23.27 8.91
C GLU A 141 16.01 21.76 8.91
N LEU A 142 15.11 20.99 8.28
CA LEU A 142 15.26 19.54 8.14
C LEU A 142 16.49 19.17 7.29
N GLN A 143 16.74 19.88 6.19
CA GLN A 143 17.94 19.71 5.38
C GLN A 143 19.20 20.03 6.19
N ASP A 144 19.18 21.10 6.99
CA ASP A 144 20.32 21.50 7.82
C ASP A 144 20.60 20.44 8.92
N ILE A 145 19.55 19.89 9.56
CA ILE A 145 19.67 18.77 10.52
C ILE A 145 20.28 17.55 9.84
N LEU A 146 19.79 17.18 8.65
CA LEU A 146 20.25 16.00 7.92
C LEU A 146 21.62 16.22 7.27
N GLY A 147 22.01 17.46 7.03
CA GLY A 147 23.28 17.87 6.40
C GLY A 147 23.30 17.71 4.88
N THR A 148 22.13 17.67 4.22
CA THR A 148 22.05 17.51 2.75
C THR A 148 20.78 18.13 2.18
N ASP A 149 20.86 18.57 0.92
CA ASP A 149 19.70 19.07 0.19
C ASP A 149 18.77 17.92 -0.19
N LEU A 150 17.50 18.08 0.17
CA LEU A 150 16.42 17.13 -0.16
C LEU A 150 15.68 17.54 -1.43
N PHE A 151 15.79 18.81 -1.82
CA PHE A 151 15.15 19.33 -3.02
C PHE A 151 16.14 20.12 -3.85
N VAL A 152 15.97 20.03 -5.18
CA VAL A 152 16.70 20.81 -6.16
C VAL A 152 15.74 21.65 -6.97
N ARG A 153 16.18 22.85 -7.34
CA ARG A 153 15.38 23.75 -8.18
C ARG A 153 15.74 23.51 -9.65
N VAL A 154 14.76 23.11 -10.44
CA VAL A 154 14.90 22.94 -11.89
C VAL A 154 13.95 23.93 -12.57
N GLY A 155 14.50 25.10 -12.93
CA GLY A 155 13.73 26.23 -13.41
C GLY A 155 12.76 26.76 -12.33
N ARG A 156 11.46 26.65 -12.61
CA ARG A 156 10.39 27.05 -11.67
C ARG A 156 9.89 25.89 -10.78
N ILE A 157 10.31 24.66 -11.06
CA ILE A 157 9.82 23.46 -10.38
C ILE A 157 10.80 23.06 -9.28
N VAL A 158 10.27 22.68 -8.13
CA VAL A 158 11.02 22.08 -7.02
C VAL A 158 10.92 20.58 -7.18
N ARG A 159 12.06 19.90 -7.33
CA ARG A 159 12.11 18.45 -7.49
C ARG A 159 12.75 17.79 -6.28
N PRO A 160 12.17 16.71 -5.73
CA PRO A 160 12.84 15.92 -4.71
C PRO A 160 14.08 15.26 -5.31
N THR A 161 15.13 15.12 -4.50
CA THR A 161 16.26 14.25 -4.81
C THR A 161 15.87 12.79 -4.57
N ASP A 162 16.57 11.83 -5.17
CA ASP A 162 16.33 10.39 -4.94
C ASP A 162 16.38 10.03 -3.45
N VAL A 163 17.27 10.70 -2.71
CA VAL A 163 17.43 10.50 -1.27
C VAL A 163 16.25 11.07 -0.47
N ALA A 164 15.65 12.17 -0.94
CA ALA A 164 14.44 12.71 -0.34
C ALA A 164 13.22 11.81 -0.53
N SER A 165 12.98 11.30 -1.75
CA SER A 165 11.87 10.35 -1.99
C SER A 165 12.04 9.07 -1.18
N ARG A 166 13.28 8.59 -0.98
CA ARG A 166 13.56 7.47 -0.06
C ARG A 166 13.26 7.83 1.39
N PHE A 167 13.62 9.03 1.86
CA PHE A 167 13.34 9.45 3.23
C PHE A 167 11.85 9.65 3.50
N VAL A 168 11.14 10.27 2.55
CA VAL A 168 9.69 10.45 2.55
C VAL A 168 8.97 9.11 2.70
N ARG A 169 9.42 8.08 1.98
CA ARG A 169 8.88 6.72 2.16
C ARG A 169 8.95 6.28 3.62
N PHE A 170 10.11 6.38 4.27
CA PHE A 170 10.24 5.99 5.68
C PHE A 170 9.46 6.88 6.64
N ALA A 171 9.33 8.18 6.34
CA ALA A 171 8.47 9.08 7.11
C ALA A 171 6.99 8.68 7.00
N ARG A 172 6.51 8.28 5.81
CA ARG A 172 5.15 7.76 5.62
C ARG A 172 4.94 6.42 6.35
N LEU A 173 5.95 5.53 6.37
CA LEU A 173 5.92 4.29 7.15
C LEU A 173 5.83 4.56 8.66
N MET A 174 6.63 5.50 9.19
CA MET A 174 6.52 5.96 10.58
C MET A 174 5.10 6.43 10.90
N LEU A 175 4.52 7.28 10.04
CA LEU A 175 3.15 7.75 10.21
C LEU A 175 2.11 6.62 10.09
N SER A 176 2.38 5.59 9.29
CA SER A 176 1.53 4.40 9.18
C SER A 176 1.48 3.62 10.48
N GLU A 177 2.61 3.43 11.15
CA GLU A 177 2.67 2.74 12.45
C GLU A 177 1.94 3.53 13.54
N LEU A 178 2.12 4.85 13.60
CA LEU A 178 1.39 5.68 14.56
C LEU A 178 -0.12 5.63 14.30
N ARG A 179 -0.56 5.61 13.03
CA ARG A 179 -1.99 5.43 12.67
C ARG A 179 -2.51 4.09 13.17
N ALA A 180 -1.79 3.01 12.91
CA ALA A 180 -2.18 1.67 13.34
C ALA A 180 -2.33 1.58 14.87
N GLY A 181 -1.42 2.18 15.64
CA GLY A 181 -1.54 2.21 17.10
C GLY A 181 -2.77 2.97 17.62
N PHE A 182 -3.13 4.08 16.97
CA PHE A 182 -4.37 4.78 17.30
C PHE A 182 -5.61 3.97 16.94
N GLU A 183 -5.61 3.34 15.76
CA GLU A 183 -6.73 2.50 15.29
C GLU A 183 -6.93 1.30 16.21
N GLU A 184 -5.85 0.63 16.64
CA GLU A 184 -5.92 -0.51 17.59
C GLU A 184 -6.45 -0.11 18.98
N ILE A 185 -6.03 1.04 19.51
CA ILE A 185 -6.49 1.49 20.83
C ILE A 185 -7.96 1.91 20.79
N ARG A 186 -8.41 2.56 19.71
CA ARG A 186 -9.83 2.91 19.54
C ARG A 186 -10.73 1.67 19.45
N ALA A 187 -10.25 0.63 18.77
CA ALA A 187 -10.93 -0.65 18.66
C ALA A 187 -11.09 -1.40 20.00
N MET A 188 -10.38 -0.99 21.08
CA MET A 188 -10.56 -1.59 22.41
C MET A 188 -11.85 -1.15 23.10
N ASN A 189 -12.35 0.05 22.79
CA ASN A 189 -13.43 0.71 23.55
C ASN A 189 -14.71 0.93 22.76
N THR A 190 -14.65 0.70 21.47
CA THR A 190 -15.73 1.02 20.54
C THR A 190 -15.86 -0.11 19.54
N ASP A 191 -17.01 -0.19 18.89
CA ASP A 191 -17.15 -1.00 17.67
C ASP A 191 -16.36 -0.39 16.49
N ASP A 192 -15.48 0.60 16.67
CA ASP A 192 -14.61 1.12 15.61
C ASP A 192 -13.60 0.05 15.19
N ALA A 193 -13.91 -0.65 14.12
CA ALA A 193 -13.09 -1.76 13.64
C ALA A 193 -11.81 -1.29 12.93
N GLY A 194 -11.68 0.01 12.61
CA GLY A 194 -10.55 0.54 11.84
C GLY A 194 -10.72 0.34 10.33
N ARG A 195 -9.61 0.21 9.60
CA ARG A 195 -9.63 0.14 8.14
C ARG A 195 -8.61 -0.80 7.52
N VAL A 196 -8.91 -1.25 6.31
CA VAL A 196 -7.98 -1.98 5.43
C VAL A 196 -7.93 -1.28 4.08
N THR A 197 -6.74 -0.97 3.59
CA THR A 197 -6.53 -0.39 2.25
C THR A 197 -5.87 -1.40 1.32
N VAL A 198 -6.58 -1.82 0.27
CA VAL A 198 -6.17 -2.91 -0.62
C VAL A 198 -6.05 -2.42 -2.06
N GLY A 199 -4.89 -2.65 -2.67
CA GLY A 199 -4.71 -2.51 -4.11
C GLY A 199 -5.20 -3.75 -4.86
N ILE A 200 -6.01 -3.58 -5.91
CA ILE A 200 -6.58 -4.72 -6.65
C ILE A 200 -6.29 -4.65 -8.15
N LEU A 201 -5.68 -5.72 -8.69
CA LEU A 201 -5.51 -5.89 -10.14
C LEU A 201 -6.72 -6.59 -10.78
N PRO A 202 -6.99 -6.37 -12.08
CA PRO A 202 -8.19 -6.88 -12.76
C PRO A 202 -8.45 -8.38 -12.55
N SER A 203 -7.38 -9.18 -12.47
CA SER A 203 -7.43 -10.63 -12.36
C SER A 203 -8.12 -11.17 -11.11
N ALA A 204 -8.29 -10.38 -10.06
CA ALA A 204 -8.88 -10.84 -8.79
C ALA A 204 -10.22 -10.16 -8.44
N ARG A 205 -10.69 -9.20 -9.26
CA ARG A 205 -11.78 -8.28 -8.89
C ARG A 205 -13.17 -8.91 -8.85
N ALA A 206 -13.54 -9.60 -9.93
CA ALA A 206 -14.96 -9.81 -10.27
C ALA A 206 -15.69 -10.79 -9.36
N ILE A 207 -15.01 -11.83 -8.87
CA ILE A 207 -15.66 -12.91 -8.10
C ILE A 207 -14.98 -13.07 -6.75
N PHE A 208 -13.68 -13.36 -6.74
CA PHE A 208 -12.93 -13.60 -5.51
C PHE A 208 -12.99 -12.42 -4.53
N PHE A 209 -12.63 -11.21 -5.00
CA PHE A 209 -12.56 -10.06 -4.12
C PHE A 209 -13.94 -9.55 -3.69
N SER A 210 -14.95 -9.62 -4.54
CA SER A 210 -16.32 -9.25 -4.16
C SER A 210 -16.90 -10.18 -3.07
N ASP A 211 -16.65 -11.49 -3.14
CA ASP A 211 -17.07 -12.44 -2.10
C ASP A 211 -16.32 -12.17 -0.78
N LEU A 212 -15.00 -11.95 -0.86
CA LEU A 212 -14.20 -11.55 0.29
C LEU A 212 -14.75 -10.30 0.97
N LEU A 213 -15.03 -9.24 0.21
CA LEU A 213 -15.57 -7.99 0.75
C LEU A 213 -16.93 -8.20 1.41
N ALA A 214 -17.85 -8.90 0.75
CA ALA A 214 -19.18 -9.18 1.30
C ALA A 214 -19.08 -9.91 2.65
N ARG A 215 -18.33 -11.01 2.71
CA ARG A 215 -18.12 -11.79 3.94
C ARG A 215 -17.43 -10.98 5.03
N PHE A 216 -16.41 -10.18 4.67
CA PHE A 216 -15.66 -9.37 5.61
C PHE A 216 -16.52 -8.26 6.23
N THR A 217 -17.28 -7.52 5.42
CA THR A 217 -18.13 -6.43 5.93
C THR A 217 -19.33 -6.92 6.72
N THR A 218 -19.79 -8.16 6.50
CA THR A 218 -20.79 -8.79 7.37
C THR A 218 -20.21 -9.15 8.74
N ALA A 219 -18.95 -9.62 8.79
CA ALA A 219 -18.28 -9.95 10.04
C ALA A 219 -17.82 -8.70 10.83
N HIS A 220 -17.49 -7.61 10.13
CA HIS A 220 -16.99 -6.37 10.72
C HIS A 220 -17.81 -5.17 10.24
N VAL A 221 -18.99 -4.97 10.84
CA VAL A 221 -20.00 -3.99 10.39
C VAL A 221 -19.46 -2.55 10.35
N SER A 222 -18.55 -2.20 11.26
CA SER A 222 -17.97 -0.85 11.34
C SER A 222 -16.65 -0.70 10.59
N ALA A 223 -16.12 -1.76 9.96
CA ALA A 223 -14.84 -1.69 9.28
C ALA A 223 -14.95 -0.97 7.94
N ALA A 224 -14.00 -0.09 7.65
CA ALA A 224 -13.88 0.54 6.35
C ALA A 224 -12.86 -0.19 5.48
N VAL A 225 -13.26 -0.62 4.28
CA VAL A 225 -12.32 -1.15 3.27
C VAL A 225 -12.16 -0.13 2.15
N LYS A 226 -10.93 0.36 1.95
CA LYS A 226 -10.58 1.22 0.82
C LYS A 226 -9.96 0.38 -0.29
N VAL A 227 -10.64 0.32 -1.42
CA VAL A 227 -10.13 -0.37 -2.62
C VAL A 227 -9.44 0.63 -3.53
N VAL A 228 -8.22 0.31 -3.97
CA VAL A 228 -7.43 1.15 -4.87
C VAL A 228 -7.14 0.39 -6.17
N GLU A 229 -7.56 0.98 -7.27
CA GLU A 229 -7.25 0.48 -8.62
C GLU A 229 -6.24 1.40 -9.29
N ALA A 230 -5.10 0.83 -9.67
CA ALA A 230 -4.05 1.53 -10.40
C ALA A 230 -3.15 0.51 -11.13
N PRO A 231 -2.29 0.96 -12.04
CA PRO A 231 -1.19 0.14 -12.55
C PRO A 231 -0.38 -0.50 -11.43
N TYR A 232 0.14 -1.71 -11.65
CA TYR A 232 0.88 -2.47 -10.63
C TYR A 232 2.05 -1.68 -10.01
N ARG A 233 2.75 -0.87 -10.81
CA ARG A 233 3.87 -0.04 -10.34
C ARG A 233 3.43 0.96 -9.28
N ASP A 234 2.25 1.56 -9.46
CA ASP A 234 1.72 2.58 -8.56
C ASP A 234 1.18 1.94 -7.28
N LEU A 235 0.49 0.80 -7.40
CA LEU A 235 0.08 -0.01 -6.25
C LEU A 235 1.30 -0.44 -5.42
N LEU A 236 2.35 -0.95 -6.07
CA LEU A 236 3.58 -1.35 -5.40
C LEU A 236 4.28 -0.17 -4.72
N ALA A 237 4.30 1.00 -5.35
CA ALA A 237 4.84 2.22 -4.74
C ALA A 237 4.02 2.64 -3.51
N GLY A 238 2.69 2.58 -3.58
CA GLY A 238 1.79 2.88 -2.45
C GLY A 238 1.94 1.89 -1.29
N LEU A 239 2.05 0.59 -1.59
CA LEU A 239 2.33 -0.44 -0.59
C LEU A 239 3.64 -0.18 0.16
N ARG A 240 4.72 0.09 -0.60
CA ARG A 240 6.05 0.37 -0.01
C ARG A 240 6.11 1.67 0.78
N GLN A 241 5.17 2.59 0.56
CA GLN A 241 5.05 3.85 1.31
C GLN A 241 4.08 3.76 2.49
N GLY A 242 3.25 2.71 2.57
CA GLY A 242 2.20 2.60 3.60
C GLY A 242 0.95 3.42 3.32
N ASP A 243 0.72 3.69 2.04
CA ASP A 243 -0.58 4.16 1.56
C ASP A 243 -1.52 2.98 1.26
N LEU A 244 -0.97 1.79 1.01
CA LEU A 244 -1.70 0.51 0.94
C LEU A 244 -1.17 -0.46 2.00
N ASP A 245 -2.06 -1.31 2.50
CA ASP A 245 -1.72 -2.42 3.40
C ASP A 245 -1.36 -3.68 2.60
N LEU A 246 -2.12 -3.95 1.52
CA LEU A 246 -2.06 -5.16 0.71
C LEU A 246 -2.22 -4.86 -0.78
N ILE A 247 -1.73 -5.76 -1.64
CA ILE A 247 -2.11 -5.83 -3.05
C ILE A 247 -2.57 -7.26 -3.36
N ILE A 248 -3.68 -7.42 -4.06
CA ILE A 248 -4.12 -8.72 -4.59
C ILE A 248 -4.05 -8.68 -6.11
N GLY A 249 -3.31 -9.64 -6.69
CA GLY A 249 -3.15 -9.72 -8.13
C GLY A 249 -2.12 -10.74 -8.58
N ALA A 250 -1.82 -10.76 -9.88
CA ALA A 250 -0.88 -11.73 -10.45
C ALA A 250 0.52 -11.63 -9.81
N ARG A 251 1.03 -12.75 -9.31
CA ARG A 251 2.38 -12.89 -8.76
C ARG A 251 3.42 -12.47 -9.80
N ARG A 252 4.47 -11.81 -9.34
CA ARG A 252 5.67 -11.47 -10.12
C ARG A 252 6.81 -12.41 -9.75
N ASP A 253 7.50 -12.94 -10.75
CA ASP A 253 8.69 -13.76 -10.57
C ASP A 253 9.82 -13.25 -11.48
N PRO A 254 10.96 -12.79 -10.93
CA PRO A 254 11.24 -12.61 -9.49
C PRO A 254 10.37 -11.54 -8.83
N ALA A 255 10.33 -11.54 -7.50
CA ALA A 255 9.70 -10.46 -6.74
C ALA A 255 10.37 -9.11 -7.08
N PRO A 256 9.59 -8.03 -7.32
CA PRO A 256 10.14 -6.78 -7.85
C PRO A 256 11.07 -6.07 -6.86
N HIS A 257 10.87 -6.28 -5.56
CA HIS A 257 11.71 -5.74 -4.51
C HIS A 257 11.85 -6.72 -3.33
N ARG A 258 12.96 -6.64 -2.59
CA ARG A 258 13.24 -7.52 -1.44
C ARG A 258 12.40 -7.22 -0.20
N ASP A 259 11.88 -6.01 -0.11
CA ASP A 259 11.06 -5.50 0.99
C ASP A 259 9.56 -5.87 0.86
N VAL A 260 9.19 -6.67 -0.14
CA VAL A 260 7.85 -7.22 -0.29
C VAL A 260 7.85 -8.75 -0.23
N VAL A 261 6.72 -9.31 0.18
CA VAL A 261 6.42 -10.75 0.20
C VAL A 261 5.15 -10.96 -0.63
N GLN A 262 5.14 -12.01 -1.44
CA GLN A 262 4.00 -12.43 -2.25
C GLN A 262 3.59 -13.84 -1.79
N GLU A 263 2.43 -13.95 -1.17
CA GLU A 263 1.83 -15.21 -0.70
C GLU A 263 0.84 -15.70 -1.74
N GLU A 264 1.01 -16.93 -2.23
CA GLU A 264 0.16 -17.50 -3.27
C GLU A 264 -1.25 -17.73 -2.75
N LEU A 265 -2.25 -17.44 -3.59
CA LEU A 265 -3.67 -17.64 -3.29
C LEU A 265 -4.24 -18.78 -4.13
N PHE A 266 -4.25 -18.65 -5.45
CA PHE A 266 -4.85 -19.65 -6.36
C PHE A 266 -4.27 -19.52 -7.78
N ASP A 267 -4.52 -20.52 -8.64
CA ASP A 267 -4.25 -20.44 -10.08
C ASP A 267 -5.33 -19.66 -10.83
N ASP A 268 -4.89 -18.86 -11.79
CA ASP A 268 -5.74 -18.21 -12.79
C ASP A 268 -5.31 -18.66 -14.18
N ASP A 269 -6.29 -19.09 -14.98
CA ASP A 269 -6.13 -19.58 -16.35
C ASP A 269 -6.81 -18.60 -17.33
N PRO A 270 -6.06 -17.64 -17.90
CA PRO A 270 -6.59 -16.71 -18.88
C PRO A 270 -6.97 -17.41 -20.19
N VAL A 271 -8.09 -16.99 -20.77
CA VAL A 271 -8.66 -17.55 -22.00
C VAL A 271 -8.97 -16.46 -23.01
N VAL A 272 -9.10 -16.85 -24.28
CA VAL A 272 -9.58 -15.97 -25.34
C VAL A 272 -11.09 -15.81 -25.19
N VAL A 273 -11.57 -14.57 -25.20
CA VAL A 273 -12.99 -14.24 -25.03
C VAL A 273 -13.46 -13.40 -26.20
N GLY A 274 -14.69 -13.68 -26.65
CA GLY A 274 -15.42 -12.97 -27.68
C GLY A 274 -16.90 -12.90 -27.35
N ARG A 275 -17.71 -12.25 -28.21
CA ARG A 275 -19.18 -12.29 -28.10
C ARG A 275 -19.72 -13.71 -28.21
N ALA A 276 -20.89 -13.95 -27.62
CA ALA A 276 -21.49 -15.27 -27.57
C ALA A 276 -21.78 -15.90 -28.95
N ASP A 277 -21.93 -15.10 -29.99
CA ASP A 277 -22.16 -15.53 -31.38
C ASP A 277 -20.96 -15.22 -32.29
N HIS A 278 -19.76 -15.17 -31.70
CA HIS A 278 -18.52 -14.96 -32.43
C HIS A 278 -18.27 -16.11 -33.43
N PRO A 279 -17.81 -15.86 -34.67
CA PRO A 279 -17.64 -16.90 -35.69
C PRO A 279 -16.71 -18.05 -35.30
N LEU A 280 -15.75 -17.79 -34.39
CA LEU A 280 -14.83 -18.81 -33.87
C LEU A 280 -15.40 -19.70 -32.76
N ARG A 281 -16.58 -19.40 -32.21
CA ARG A 281 -17.15 -20.14 -31.07
C ARG A 281 -17.28 -21.64 -31.35
N ASP A 282 -17.83 -22.00 -32.51
CA ASP A 282 -18.16 -23.39 -32.82
C ASP A 282 -17.03 -24.11 -33.59
N LYS A 283 -15.85 -23.48 -33.67
CA LYS A 283 -14.71 -24.06 -34.38
C LYS A 283 -14.10 -25.19 -33.54
N LYS A 284 -14.17 -26.44 -34.05
CA LYS A 284 -13.70 -27.66 -33.35
C LYS A 284 -12.20 -27.66 -33.01
N GLN A 285 -11.38 -27.03 -33.84
CA GLN A 285 -9.93 -26.91 -33.66
C GLN A 285 -9.54 -25.46 -33.91
N LEU A 286 -9.24 -24.73 -32.85
CA LEU A 286 -8.82 -23.34 -32.92
C LEU A 286 -7.31 -23.28 -33.19
N GLU A 287 -6.93 -22.73 -34.33
CA GLU A 287 -5.53 -22.47 -34.68
C GLU A 287 -5.15 -21.02 -34.39
N LEU A 288 -3.85 -20.73 -34.24
CA LEU A 288 -3.41 -19.33 -34.08
C LEU A 288 -3.72 -18.47 -35.30
N SER A 289 -3.67 -19.06 -36.50
CA SER A 289 -4.02 -18.42 -37.78
C SER A 289 -5.44 -17.85 -37.77
N ASP A 290 -6.37 -18.55 -37.13
CA ASP A 290 -7.76 -18.12 -37.00
C ASP A 290 -7.89 -16.83 -36.19
N LEU A 291 -7.09 -16.72 -35.13
CA LEU A 291 -7.10 -15.58 -34.22
C LEU A 291 -6.53 -14.31 -34.88
N LEU A 292 -5.69 -14.45 -35.90
CA LEU A 292 -5.13 -13.32 -36.66
C LEU A 292 -6.18 -12.64 -37.54
N ALA A 293 -7.24 -13.35 -37.92
CA ALA A 293 -8.28 -12.84 -38.79
C ALA A 293 -9.20 -11.82 -38.11
N TYR A 294 -9.13 -11.71 -36.77
CA TYR A 294 -10.05 -10.90 -35.97
C TYR A 294 -9.33 -9.77 -35.23
N PRO A 295 -10.01 -8.64 -34.97
CA PRO A 295 -9.44 -7.54 -34.22
C PRO A 295 -9.26 -7.91 -32.73
N TRP A 296 -8.13 -7.49 -32.17
CA TRP A 296 -7.80 -7.70 -30.76
C TRP A 296 -7.83 -6.40 -29.96
N VAL A 297 -8.34 -6.49 -28.74
CA VAL A 297 -8.10 -5.54 -27.66
C VAL A 297 -7.28 -6.22 -26.58
N ALA A 298 -6.16 -5.59 -26.18
CA ALA A 298 -5.29 -6.14 -25.15
C ALA A 298 -4.69 -5.02 -24.28
N SER A 299 -4.16 -5.40 -23.12
CA SER A 299 -3.47 -4.47 -22.22
C SER A 299 -2.19 -3.89 -22.85
N ALA A 300 -1.77 -2.74 -22.34
CA ALA A 300 -0.56 -2.05 -22.78
C ALA A 300 0.71 -2.94 -22.70
N PRO A 301 1.75 -2.65 -23.50
CA PRO A 301 3.03 -3.35 -23.45
C PRO A 301 3.65 -3.42 -22.04
N GLY A 302 4.37 -4.51 -21.76
CA GLY A 302 5.06 -4.71 -20.48
C GLY A 302 4.19 -5.30 -19.36
N ILE A 303 2.89 -5.53 -19.60
CA ILE A 303 2.05 -6.33 -18.70
C ILE A 303 2.40 -7.82 -18.90
N PRO A 304 2.68 -8.60 -17.84
CA PRO A 304 3.13 -9.99 -18.03
C PRO A 304 2.17 -10.90 -18.81
N LEU A 305 0.85 -10.70 -18.69
CA LEU A 305 -0.11 -11.44 -19.50
C LEU A 305 0.01 -11.08 -21.00
N ARG A 306 0.25 -9.80 -21.31
CA ARG A 306 0.49 -9.32 -22.68
C ARG A 306 1.76 -9.95 -23.26
N ASN A 307 2.85 -9.97 -22.49
CA ASN A 307 4.12 -10.55 -22.94
C ASN A 307 3.98 -12.05 -23.23
N LYS A 308 3.29 -12.81 -22.36
CA LYS A 308 3.02 -14.24 -22.58
C LYS A 308 2.16 -14.47 -23.82
N TRP A 309 1.15 -13.64 -24.05
CA TRP A 309 0.34 -13.69 -25.26
C TRP A 309 1.19 -13.47 -26.52
N GLU A 310 2.07 -12.47 -26.55
CA GLU A 310 2.98 -12.22 -27.69
C GLU A 310 3.96 -13.39 -27.91
N GLN A 311 4.45 -13.98 -26.82
CA GLN A 311 5.33 -15.15 -26.85
C GLN A 311 4.68 -16.38 -27.48
N ILE A 312 3.38 -16.58 -27.29
CA ILE A 312 2.66 -17.73 -27.88
C ILE A 312 2.62 -17.67 -29.41
N PHE A 313 2.47 -16.47 -30.00
CA PHE A 313 2.51 -16.32 -31.45
C PHE A 313 3.95 -16.48 -31.97
N THR A 314 4.88 -15.75 -31.36
CA THR A 314 6.27 -15.72 -31.82
C THR A 314 6.99 -17.05 -31.67
N SER A 315 6.72 -17.84 -30.61
CA SER A 315 7.30 -19.18 -30.42
C SER A 315 6.86 -20.18 -31.49
N ARG A 316 5.75 -19.91 -32.18
CA ARG A 316 5.24 -20.72 -33.29
C ARG A 316 5.57 -20.12 -34.67
N GLY A 317 6.47 -19.14 -34.71
CA GLY A 317 6.92 -18.52 -35.97
C GLY A 317 5.88 -17.57 -36.59
N VAL A 318 4.90 -17.11 -35.82
CA VAL A 318 3.81 -16.24 -36.27
C VAL A 318 3.93 -14.88 -35.60
N GLU A 319 3.72 -13.79 -36.35
CA GLU A 319 3.64 -12.46 -35.74
C GLU A 319 2.34 -12.30 -34.94
N PRO A 320 2.37 -11.73 -33.72
CA PRO A 320 1.15 -11.46 -32.96
C PRO A 320 0.20 -10.51 -33.71
N PRO A 321 -1.12 -10.61 -33.50
CA PRO A 321 -2.09 -9.67 -34.07
C PRO A 321 -1.70 -8.20 -33.85
N LYS A 322 -1.72 -7.41 -34.92
CA LYS A 322 -1.53 -5.97 -34.83
C LYS A 322 -2.69 -5.35 -34.05
N LEU A 323 -2.41 -4.89 -32.83
CA LEU A 323 -3.41 -4.24 -32.00
C LEU A 323 -3.83 -2.90 -32.61
N ARG A 324 -5.14 -2.75 -32.83
CA ARG A 324 -5.74 -1.45 -33.17
C ARG A 324 -6.11 -0.66 -31.91
N ILE A 325 -6.34 -1.36 -30.80
CA ILE A 325 -6.73 -0.78 -29.53
C ILE A 325 -5.91 -1.42 -28.41
N GLU A 326 -5.18 -0.58 -27.67
CA GLU A 326 -4.54 -0.94 -26.41
C GLU A 326 -5.38 -0.38 -25.25
N CYS A 327 -5.92 -1.26 -24.41
CA CYS A 327 -6.81 -0.86 -23.33
C CYS A 327 -6.65 -1.75 -22.09
N GLY A 328 -6.45 -1.11 -20.93
CA GLY A 328 -6.48 -1.77 -19.62
C GLY A 328 -7.85 -1.72 -18.93
N SER A 329 -8.84 -1.03 -19.52
CA SER A 329 -10.17 -0.89 -18.93
C SER A 329 -11.04 -2.08 -19.28
N VAL A 330 -11.44 -2.84 -18.26
CA VAL A 330 -12.36 -3.99 -18.40
C VAL A 330 -13.69 -3.55 -19.02
N LEU A 331 -14.20 -2.36 -18.66
CA LEU A 331 -15.46 -1.84 -19.18
C LEU A 331 -15.41 -1.50 -20.67
N VAL A 332 -14.31 -0.89 -21.13
CA VAL A 332 -14.12 -0.57 -22.55
C VAL A 332 -13.94 -1.85 -23.36
N THR A 333 -13.11 -2.77 -22.87
CA THR A 333 -12.95 -4.11 -23.48
C THR A 333 -14.29 -4.81 -23.62
N ARG A 334 -15.10 -4.87 -22.56
CA ARG A 334 -16.45 -5.44 -22.60
C ARG A 334 -17.32 -4.78 -23.67
N GLY A 335 -17.34 -3.44 -23.73
CA GLY A 335 -18.09 -2.69 -24.73
C GLY A 335 -17.68 -3.07 -26.16
N LEU A 336 -16.38 -3.17 -26.43
CA LEU A 336 -15.87 -3.59 -27.75
C LEU A 336 -16.28 -5.00 -28.12
N LEU A 337 -16.14 -5.96 -27.18
CA LEU A 337 -16.53 -7.35 -27.41
C LEU A 337 -18.02 -7.47 -27.78
N LEU A 338 -18.89 -6.65 -27.19
CA LEU A 338 -20.33 -6.67 -27.48
C LEU A 338 -20.72 -5.97 -28.79
N GLN A 339 -19.81 -5.22 -29.43
CA GLN A 339 -20.09 -4.43 -30.64
C GLN A 339 -19.54 -5.06 -31.92
N GLY A 340 -18.80 -6.17 -31.85
CA GLY A 340 -18.29 -6.85 -33.03
C GLY A 340 -17.42 -8.06 -32.69
N ASP A 341 -16.72 -8.57 -33.69
CA ASP A 341 -15.86 -9.77 -33.59
C ASP A 341 -14.50 -9.47 -32.94
N TRP A 342 -14.52 -8.75 -31.82
CA TRP A 342 -13.31 -8.48 -31.04
C TRP A 342 -12.93 -9.68 -30.19
N LEU A 343 -11.63 -9.87 -30.04
CA LEU A 343 -11.02 -10.84 -29.15
C LEU A 343 -10.23 -10.14 -28.04
N THR A 344 -10.20 -10.75 -26.87
CA THR A 344 -9.34 -10.37 -25.74
C THR A 344 -8.80 -11.59 -25.02
N LEU A 345 -7.79 -11.40 -24.17
CA LEU A 345 -7.26 -12.42 -23.28
C LEU A 345 -7.44 -12.01 -21.81
N VAL A 346 -8.31 -12.71 -21.09
CA VAL A 346 -8.67 -12.38 -19.69
C VAL A 346 -8.93 -13.64 -18.86
N SER A 347 -8.99 -13.48 -17.53
CA SER A 347 -9.42 -14.56 -16.62
C SER A 347 -10.88 -14.94 -16.86
N ARG A 348 -11.24 -16.22 -16.68
CA ARG A 348 -12.64 -16.69 -16.71
C ARG A 348 -13.55 -15.92 -15.76
N ASP A 349 -13.04 -15.55 -14.59
CA ASP A 349 -13.79 -14.77 -13.60
C ASP A 349 -14.17 -13.37 -14.11
N GLN A 350 -13.35 -12.76 -14.97
CA GLN A 350 -13.55 -11.37 -15.41
C GLN A 350 -14.78 -11.20 -16.32
N PHE A 351 -15.26 -12.27 -16.93
CA PHE A 351 -16.45 -12.24 -17.79
C PHE A 351 -17.55 -13.22 -17.34
N LEU A 352 -17.47 -13.74 -16.11
CA LEU A 352 -18.39 -14.78 -15.64
C LEU A 352 -19.86 -14.33 -15.68
N PHE A 353 -20.13 -13.05 -15.38
CA PHE A 353 -21.48 -12.51 -15.43
C PHE A 353 -22.01 -12.44 -16.86
N GLU A 354 -21.18 -12.01 -17.80
CA GLU A 354 -21.49 -11.93 -19.22
C GLU A 354 -21.65 -13.32 -19.85
N TYR A 355 -20.85 -14.29 -19.40
CA TYR A 355 -20.97 -15.69 -19.76
C TYR A 355 -22.30 -16.28 -19.29
N ARG A 356 -22.66 -16.07 -18.02
CA ARG A 356 -23.95 -16.49 -17.46
C ARG A 356 -25.14 -15.82 -18.16
N ALA A 357 -24.98 -14.58 -18.59
CA ALA A 357 -25.98 -13.85 -19.37
C ALA A 357 -26.03 -14.27 -20.84
N GLY A 358 -25.14 -15.15 -21.31
CA GLY A 358 -25.07 -15.58 -22.71
C GLY A 358 -24.66 -14.47 -23.68
N THR A 359 -23.92 -13.46 -23.22
CA THR A 359 -23.49 -12.31 -24.03
C THR A 359 -22.04 -12.39 -24.49
N LEU A 360 -21.16 -13.00 -23.68
CA LEU A 360 -19.78 -13.32 -24.01
C LEU A 360 -19.52 -14.81 -23.83
N THR A 361 -18.55 -15.35 -24.54
CA THR A 361 -18.14 -16.76 -24.43
C THR A 361 -16.64 -16.91 -24.49
N GLU A 362 -16.15 -18.01 -23.90
CA GLU A 362 -14.80 -18.50 -24.16
C GLU A 362 -14.72 -18.95 -25.63
N ILE A 363 -13.70 -18.45 -26.34
CA ILE A 363 -13.37 -18.82 -27.73
C ILE A 363 -12.33 -19.92 -27.75
N GLY A 364 -11.38 -19.90 -26.81
CA GLY A 364 -10.45 -20.98 -26.65
C GLY A 364 -9.33 -20.70 -25.65
N ASP A 365 -8.58 -21.77 -25.38
CA ASP A 365 -7.42 -21.78 -24.50
C ASP A 365 -6.14 -21.79 -25.36
N LEU A 366 -5.22 -20.85 -25.10
CA LEU A 366 -3.94 -20.78 -25.81
C LEU A 366 -2.82 -21.59 -25.15
N GLY A 367 -3.15 -22.31 -24.08
CA GLY A 367 -2.29 -23.27 -23.41
C GLY A 367 -1.90 -22.86 -21.99
N LYS A 368 -1.38 -23.84 -21.25
CA LYS A 368 -0.97 -23.73 -19.84
C LYS A 368 0.11 -22.67 -19.58
N GLU A 369 0.80 -22.21 -20.62
CA GLU A 369 1.80 -21.15 -20.53
C GLU A 369 1.21 -19.82 -20.02
N LEU A 370 -0.09 -19.59 -20.29
CA LEU A 370 -0.83 -18.43 -19.81
C LEU A 370 -1.17 -18.49 -18.32
N ARG A 371 -1.17 -19.69 -17.73
CA ARG A 371 -1.47 -19.89 -16.32
C ARG A 371 -0.58 -18.97 -15.48
N ARG A 372 -1.20 -18.36 -14.48
CA ARG A 372 -0.52 -17.49 -13.52
C ARG A 372 -1.06 -17.72 -12.13
N ARG A 373 -0.20 -17.54 -11.14
CA ARG A 373 -0.60 -17.52 -9.73
C ARG A 373 -1.11 -16.13 -9.36
N ILE A 374 -2.28 -16.08 -8.73
CA ILE A 374 -2.74 -14.89 -8.00
C ILE A 374 -2.11 -14.94 -6.61
N ALA A 375 -1.68 -13.78 -6.11
CA ALA A 375 -1.02 -13.65 -4.83
C ALA A 375 -1.53 -12.43 -4.06
N LEU A 376 -1.47 -12.55 -2.73
CA LEU A 376 -1.52 -11.44 -1.79
C LEU A 376 -0.09 -10.93 -1.61
N THR A 377 0.12 -9.63 -1.85
CA THR A 377 1.42 -8.97 -1.69
C THR A 377 1.35 -8.00 -0.53
N ARG A 378 2.32 -8.08 0.38
CA ARG A 378 2.48 -7.16 1.51
C ARG A 378 3.94 -6.76 1.69
N ARG A 379 4.20 -5.71 2.49
CA ARG A 379 5.59 -5.44 2.92
C ARG A 379 6.06 -6.55 3.85
N ARG A 380 7.34 -6.92 3.72
CA ARG A 380 7.96 -7.98 4.54
C ARG A 380 7.91 -7.68 6.03
N ASP A 381 8.05 -6.43 6.39
CA ASP A 381 8.13 -5.94 7.76
C ASP A 381 6.80 -5.37 8.28
N TRP A 382 5.69 -5.50 7.53
CA TRP A 382 4.40 -4.98 7.95
C TRP A 382 3.86 -5.74 9.16
N MET A 383 3.44 -4.98 10.17
CA MET A 383 2.73 -5.49 11.34
C MET A 383 1.25 -5.11 11.21
N PRO A 384 0.36 -6.04 10.82
CA PRO A 384 -1.06 -5.74 10.67
C PRO A 384 -1.67 -5.35 12.03
N THR A 385 -2.75 -4.57 12.01
CA THR A 385 -3.68 -4.50 13.16
C THR A 385 -4.50 -5.80 13.25
N PRO A 386 -5.22 -6.08 14.35
CA PRO A 386 -6.08 -7.25 14.45
C PRO A 386 -7.11 -7.35 13.31
N LEU A 387 -7.75 -6.24 12.93
CA LEU A 387 -8.67 -6.20 11.79
C LEU A 387 -7.97 -6.57 10.48
N GLN A 388 -6.79 -6.00 10.24
CA GLN A 388 -6.01 -6.26 9.03
C GLN A 388 -5.53 -7.72 8.98
N ALA A 389 -5.19 -8.31 10.13
CA ALA A 389 -4.79 -9.71 10.24
C ALA A 389 -5.97 -10.64 9.89
N ASP A 390 -7.16 -10.40 10.45
CA ASP A 390 -8.37 -11.15 10.11
C ASP A 390 -8.74 -11.02 8.61
N PHE A 391 -8.56 -9.83 8.01
CA PHE A 391 -8.74 -9.66 6.56
C PHE A 391 -7.80 -10.56 5.75
N VAL A 392 -6.52 -10.65 6.14
CA VAL A 392 -5.52 -11.53 5.50
C VAL A 392 -5.91 -13.00 5.68
N GLU A 393 -6.29 -13.41 6.89
CA GLU A 393 -6.70 -14.78 7.18
C GLU A 393 -7.92 -15.20 6.36
N ARG A 394 -8.94 -14.34 6.27
CA ARG A 394 -10.13 -14.57 5.43
C ARG A 394 -9.80 -14.61 3.95
N THR A 395 -8.84 -13.80 3.49
CA THR A 395 -8.36 -13.86 2.11
C THR A 395 -7.77 -15.25 1.81
N HIS A 396 -6.94 -15.77 2.71
CA HIS A 396 -6.37 -17.11 2.55
C HIS A 396 -7.41 -18.23 2.71
N ALA A 397 -8.36 -18.10 3.62
CA ALA A 397 -9.44 -19.06 3.80
C ALA A 397 -10.30 -19.17 2.52
N LEU A 398 -10.72 -18.03 1.97
CA LEU A 398 -11.49 -17.98 0.73
C LEU A 398 -10.69 -18.54 -0.46
N ALA A 399 -9.38 -18.30 -0.50
CA ALA A 399 -8.52 -18.84 -1.55
C ALA A 399 -8.47 -20.38 -1.50
N ARG A 400 -8.38 -20.98 -0.30
CA ARG A 400 -8.45 -22.44 -0.14
C ARG A 400 -9.81 -23.01 -0.54
N GLU A 401 -10.91 -22.38 -0.11
CA GLU A 401 -12.26 -22.78 -0.51
C GLU A 401 -12.46 -22.75 -2.04
N ARG A 402 -11.74 -21.86 -2.74
CA ARG A 402 -11.79 -21.76 -4.20
C ARG A 402 -11.03 -22.91 -4.86
N ASP A 403 -9.85 -23.26 -4.39
CA ASP A 403 -9.04 -24.35 -4.95
C ASP A 403 -9.67 -25.74 -4.73
N GLU A 404 -10.56 -25.88 -3.73
CA GLU A 404 -11.31 -27.11 -3.43
C GLU A 404 -12.55 -27.31 -4.32
N ARG A 405 -12.98 -26.29 -5.08
CA ARG A 405 -14.14 -26.34 -5.99
C ARG A 405 -13.69 -26.56 -7.43
#